data_AF-B7PYR3-F1
#
_entry.id   AF-B7PYR3-F1
#
_cell.length_a   1.000
_cell.length_b   1.000
_cell.length_c   1.000
_cell.angle_alpha   90.00
_cell.angle_beta   90.00
_cell.angle_gamma   90.00
#
_symmetry.space_group_name_H-M   'P 1'
#
loop_
_entity.id
_entity.type
_entity.pdbx_description
1 polymer ?
#
loop_
_entity_poly.entity_id
_entity_poly.type
_entity_poly.pdbx_seq_one_letter_code
_entity_poly.pdbx_strand_id
1 'polypeptide(L)'
;DEPHAKKLKAEKPSGFEEWPQAEKHCPSNTELKRYVDSGYGCVDIGDLLEWWKSRAEKYPMLSQIIRRILRIPVTTASSERNFSCAGLVL
;
A
#
# COMPACT_ATOMS: atom_id res chain seq x y z
N ASP A 1 -33.10 9.52 -48.11
CA ASP A 1 -32.13 8.45 -47.82
C ASP A 1 -31.10 8.93 -46.81
N GLU A 2 -31.22 8.47 -45.57
CA GLU A 2 -30.27 8.75 -44.49
C GLU A 2 -29.76 7.41 -43.96
N PRO A 3 -28.47 7.07 -44.12
CA PRO A 3 -27.98 5.76 -43.71
C PRO A 3 -27.87 5.72 -42.19
N HIS A 4 -28.70 4.87 -41.59
CA HIS A 4 -28.73 4.61 -40.16
C HIS A 4 -27.37 4.08 -39.70
N ALA A 5 -26.63 4.90 -38.97
CA ALA A 5 -25.43 4.51 -38.27
C ALA A 5 -25.79 3.40 -37.27
N LYS A 6 -25.45 2.16 -37.61
CA LYS A 6 -25.62 1.00 -36.74
C LYS A 6 -24.69 1.19 -35.55
N LYS A 7 -25.26 1.45 -34.37
CA LYS A 7 -24.52 1.44 -33.10
C LYS A 7 -23.97 0.04 -32.87
N LEU A 8 -22.66 -0.14 -33.10
CA LEU A 8 -21.92 -1.31 -32.67
C LEU A 8 -21.97 -1.33 -31.13
N LYS A 9 -22.70 -2.29 -30.57
CA LYS A 9 -22.65 -2.57 -29.15
C LYS A 9 -21.25 -3.10 -28.85
N ALA A 10 -20.51 -2.40 -28.00
CA ALA A 10 -19.26 -2.92 -27.47
C ALA A 10 -19.60 -4.16 -26.62
N GLU A 11 -19.37 -5.35 -27.17
CA GLU A 11 -19.46 -6.59 -26.41
C GLU A 11 -18.33 -6.59 -25.37
N LYS A 12 -18.71 -6.72 -24.10
CA LYS A 12 -17.78 -6.91 -23.00
C LYS A 12 -17.03 -8.22 -23.27
N PRO A 13 -15.69 -8.25 -23.34
CA PRO A 13 -14.96 -9.47 -23.66
C PRO A 13 -15.32 -10.55 -22.63
N SER A 14 -15.84 -11.66 -23.13
CA SER A 14 -16.41 -12.81 -22.40
C SER A 14 -15.39 -13.56 -21.51
N GLY A 15 -14.14 -13.11 -21.43
CA GLY A 15 -13.07 -13.76 -20.69
C GLY A 15 -12.33 -12.87 -19.68
N PHE A 16 -12.84 -11.69 -19.32
CA PHE A 16 -12.30 -10.99 -18.16
C PHE A 16 -13.04 -11.47 -16.91
N GLU A 17 -12.47 -12.50 -16.29
CA GLU A 17 -12.90 -13.05 -15.02
C GLU A 17 -13.08 -11.88 -14.05
N GLU A 18 -14.34 -11.59 -13.71
CA GLU A 18 -14.71 -10.52 -12.81
C GLU A 18 -14.12 -10.92 -11.46
N TRP A 19 -12.94 -10.35 -11.15
CA TRP A 19 -12.21 -10.64 -9.92
C TRP A 19 -13.23 -10.63 -8.79
N PRO A 20 -13.47 -11.76 -8.10
CA PRO A 20 -14.51 -11.83 -7.08
C PRO A 20 -14.21 -10.66 -6.16
N GLN A 21 -15.14 -9.72 -6.09
CA GLN A 21 -14.95 -8.51 -5.30
C GLN A 21 -14.69 -9.00 -3.89
N ALA A 22 -13.40 -9.07 -3.52
CA ALA A 22 -12.97 -9.63 -2.25
C ALA A 22 -13.83 -8.93 -1.22
N GLU A 23 -14.64 -9.73 -0.52
CA GLU A 23 -15.82 -9.26 0.17
C GLU A 23 -15.50 -7.97 0.89
N LYS A 24 -16.21 -6.89 0.50
CA LYS A 24 -15.97 -5.52 0.97
C LYS A 24 -16.41 -5.34 2.42
N HIS A 25 -15.90 -6.17 3.31
CA HIS A 25 -16.07 -6.01 4.73
C HIS A 25 -14.74 -6.23 5.45
N CYS A 26 -13.88 -5.22 5.33
CA CYS A 26 -12.86 -5.01 6.34
C CYS A 26 -13.36 -3.89 7.27
N PRO A 27 -13.62 -4.15 8.57
CA PRO A 27 -13.81 -3.07 9.54
C PRO A 27 -12.52 -2.24 9.77
N SER A 28 -11.47 -2.41 8.96
CA SER A 28 -10.11 -1.96 9.26
C SER A 28 -9.82 -0.48 9.00
N ASN A 29 -10.77 0.32 8.51
CA ASN A 29 -10.52 1.75 8.31
C ASN A 29 -10.63 2.60 9.58
N THR A 30 -11.06 2.05 10.73
CA THR A 30 -11.23 2.86 11.95
C THR A 30 -9.89 3.36 12.49
N GLU A 31 -8.85 2.54 12.44
CA GLU A 31 -7.54 2.88 13.00
C GLU A 31 -6.81 3.92 12.15
N LEU A 32 -6.76 3.69 10.83
CA LEU A 32 -6.18 4.62 9.86
C LEU A 32 -6.93 5.95 9.84
N LYS A 33 -8.26 5.92 9.84
CA LYS A 33 -9.07 7.15 9.89
C LYS A 33 -8.79 7.95 11.16
N ARG A 34 -8.74 7.29 12.32
CA ARG A 34 -8.40 7.92 13.61
C ARG A 34 -6.98 8.50 13.62
N TYR A 35 -6.04 7.89 12.89
CA TYR A 35 -4.70 8.45 12.71
C TYR A 35 -4.73 9.71 11.84
N VAL A 36 -5.42 9.68 10.70
CA VAL A 36 -5.56 10.84 9.81
C VAL A 36 -6.24 12.00 10.54
N ASP A 37 -7.33 11.72 11.26
CA ASP A 37 -8.11 12.72 11.98
C ASP A 37 -7.40 13.29 13.22
N SER A 38 -6.34 12.63 13.71
CA SER A 38 -5.64 13.05 14.93
C SER A 38 -4.66 14.21 14.76
N GLY A 39 -4.43 14.68 13.52
CA GLY A 39 -3.68 15.92 13.26
C GLY A 39 -2.16 15.83 13.49
N TYR A 40 -1.55 14.64 13.50
CA TYR A 40 -0.09 14.49 13.69
C TYR A 40 0.79 15.03 12.54
N GLY A 41 0.23 15.76 11.57
CA GLY A 41 0.94 16.22 10.37
C GLY A 41 2.05 17.24 10.60
N CYS A 42 2.18 17.84 11.80
CA CYS A 42 3.22 18.82 12.12
C CYS A 42 4.17 18.43 13.25
N VAL A 43 4.12 17.18 13.73
CA VAL A 43 5.00 16.76 14.82
C VAL A 43 6.40 16.51 14.26
N ASP A 44 7.40 17.21 14.81
CA ASP A 44 8.80 16.85 14.58
C ASP A 44 9.10 15.54 15.32
N ILE A 45 9.21 14.45 14.57
CA ILE A 45 9.43 13.11 15.10
C ILE A 45 10.88 12.72 14.82
N GLY A 46 11.73 12.83 15.83
CA GLY A 46 13.15 12.46 15.72
C GLY A 46 13.38 10.98 15.39
N ASP A 47 12.72 10.07 16.12
CA ASP A 47 12.73 8.63 15.83
C ASP A 47 11.31 8.12 15.55
N LEU A 48 11.01 7.96 14.26
CA LEU A 48 9.70 7.50 13.80
C LEU A 48 9.38 6.08 14.27
N LEU A 49 10.40 5.21 14.40
CA LEU A 49 10.17 3.82 14.83
C LEU A 49 9.80 3.77 16.32
N GLU A 50 10.52 4.51 17.17
CA GLU A 50 10.18 4.64 18.59
C GLU A 50 8.82 5.33 18.81
N TRP A 51 8.50 6.32 17.97
CA TRP A 51 7.21 6.97 17.99
C TRP A 51 6.06 5.98 17.71
N TRP A 52 6.18 5.12 16.70
CA TRP A 52 5.21 4.05 16.44
C TRP A 52 5.25 2.93 17.47
N LYS A 53 6.37 2.74 18.19
CA LYS A 53 6.42 1.80 19.33
C LYS A 53 5.56 2.25 20.49
N SER A 54 5.67 3.52 20.90
CA SER A 54 4.87 4.08 22.00
C SER A 54 3.36 4.12 21.73
N ARG A 55 2.95 3.95 20.47
CA ARG A 55 1.56 4.07 20.02
C ARG A 55 0.93 2.76 19.59
N ALA A 56 1.61 1.64 19.84
CA ALA A 56 1.13 0.31 19.46
C ALA A 56 -0.16 -0.11 20.18
N GLU A 57 -0.42 0.38 21.38
CA GLU A 57 -1.70 0.12 22.07
C GLU A 57 -2.86 0.86 21.40
N LYS A 58 -2.64 2.10 20.96
CA LYS A 58 -3.66 2.94 20.31
C LYS A 58 -3.89 2.57 18.85
N TYR A 59 -2.82 2.14 18.19
CA TYR A 59 -2.77 1.82 16.77
C TYR A 59 -2.05 0.47 16.55
N PRO A 60 -2.62 -0.67 16.95
CA PRO A 60 -1.96 -1.98 16.88
C PRO A 60 -1.66 -2.43 15.44
N MET A 61 -2.61 -2.30 14.52
CA MET A 61 -2.42 -2.75 13.13
C MET A 61 -1.47 -1.84 12.36
N LEU A 62 -1.66 -0.53 12.49
CA LEU A 62 -0.89 0.47 11.79
C LEU A 62 0.56 0.47 12.28
N SER A 63 0.79 0.34 13.59
CA SER A 63 2.14 0.20 14.15
C SER A 63 2.86 -1.03 13.61
N GLN A 64 2.15 -2.16 13.42
CA GLN A 64 2.77 -3.36 12.87
C GLN A 64 3.16 -3.19 11.39
N ILE A 65 2.30 -2.59 10.59
CA ILE A 65 2.55 -2.31 9.17
C ILE A 65 3.71 -1.32 9.03
N ILE A 66 3.64 -0.21 9.76
CA ILE A 66 4.66 0.84 9.69
C ILE A 66 6.03 0.31 10.14
N ARG A 67 6.10 -0.49 11.20
CA ARG A 67 7.36 -1.15 11.62
C ARG A 67 7.96 -2.02 10.52
N ARG A 68 7.14 -2.70 9.70
CA ARG A 68 7.65 -3.50 8.58
C ARG A 68 8.20 -2.60 7.48
N ILE A 69 7.52 -1.51 7.18
CA ILE A 69 7.95 -0.53 6.16
C ILE A 69 9.24 0.17 6.58
N LEU A 70 9.31 0.69 7.81
CA LEU A 70 10.47 1.42 8.33
C LEU A 70 11.71 0.55 8.52
N ARG A 71 11.55 -0.77 8.60
CA ARG A 71 12.67 -1.72 8.66
C ARG A 71 13.33 -1.96 7.31
N ILE A 72 12.69 -1.55 6.21
CA ILE A 72 13.28 -1.66 4.88
C ILE A 72 14.32 -0.54 4.76
N PRO A 73 15.62 -0.86 4.66
CA PRO A 73 16.63 0.16 4.42
C PRO A 73 16.35 0.83 3.07
N VAL A 74 16.39 2.16 3.03
CA VAL A 74 16.21 2.95 1.80
C VAL A 74 17.34 2.67 0.79
N THR A 75 18.46 2.15 1.26
CA THR A 75 19.66 1.94 0.44
C THR A 75 19.63 0.59 -0.28
N THR A 76 19.86 0.62 -1.59
CA THR A 76 20.20 -0.53 -2.43
C THR A 76 21.45 -1.28 -1.98
N ALA A 77 22.24 -0.73 -1.04
CA ALA A 77 23.47 -1.35 -0.52
C ALA A 77 23.28 -2.82 -0.05
N SER A 78 22.09 -3.19 0.43
CA SER A 78 21.80 -4.58 0.80
C SER A 78 21.57 -5.48 -0.44
N SER A 79 20.89 -4.97 -1.47
CA SER A 79 20.74 -5.69 -2.73
C SER A 79 22.05 -5.70 -3.52
N GLU A 80 22.79 -4.60 -3.58
CA GLU A 80 24.12 -4.50 -4.20
C GLU A 80 25.10 -5.46 -3.54
N ARG A 81 25.15 -5.54 -2.20
CA ARG A 81 26.01 -6.54 -1.53
C ARG A 81 25.61 -7.96 -1.90
N ASN A 82 24.31 -8.27 -1.96
CA ASN A 82 23.85 -9.58 -2.40
C ASN A 82 24.20 -9.84 -3.88
N PHE A 83 24.07 -8.85 -4.75
CA PHE A 83 24.41 -8.94 -6.16
C PHE A 83 25.93 -9.04 -6.38
N SER A 84 26.75 -8.29 -5.64
CA SER A 84 28.21 -8.39 -5.67
C SER A 84 28.69 -9.74 -5.15
N CYS A 85 28.11 -10.26 -4.07
CA CYS A 85 28.39 -11.63 -3.60
C CYS A 85 27.97 -12.68 -4.64
N ALA A 86 26.90 -12.44 -5.40
CA ALA A 86 26.43 -13.32 -6.47
C ALA A 86 27.14 -13.09 -7.82
N GLY A 87 28.04 -12.12 -7.93
CA GLY A 87 28.73 -11.76 -9.18
C GLY A 87 27.83 -11.11 -10.25
N LEU A 88 26.66 -10.59 -9.86
CA LEU A 88 25.67 -9.95 -10.73
C LEU A 88 25.80 -8.42 -10.82
N VAL A 89 26.69 -7.84 -10.01
CA VAL A 89 27.12 -6.44 -10.08
C VAL A 89 28.65 -6.44 -10.19
N LEU A 90 29.17 -5.76 -11.21
CA LEU A 90 30.61 -5.60 -11.52
C LEU A 90 31.26 -4.57 -10.59
#